data_AF-A0A1I2FK35-F1
#
_entry.id   AF-A0A1I2FK35-F1
#
_cell.length_a   1.000
_cell.length_b   1.000
_cell.length_c   1.000
_cell.angle_alpha   90.00
_cell.angle_beta   90.00
_cell.angle_gamma   90.00
#
_symmetry.space_group_name_H-M   'P 1'
#
loop_
_entity.id
_entity.type
_entity.pdbx_description
1 polymer ?
#
loop_
_entity_poly.entity_id
_entity_poly.type
_entity_poly.pdbx_seq_one_letter_code
_entity_poly.pdbx_strand_id
1 'polypeptide(L)'
;MEIHRSNLQVIHYHADKSLMRIIVSSDTEYIGDESFQEAQSKILEMTRKYQPSRVLTNVQNLLYTIPPEMQEWTAKNIIASMIQLGLRRLAYIIPKDFYAQLSIEQLGDEIPDLNFLRRFL
;
A
#
# COMPACT_ATOMS: atom_id res chain seq x y z
N MET A 1 -8.33 -17.63 -1.50
CA MET A 1 -9.60 -17.31 -2.18
C MET A 1 -9.58 -15.86 -2.61
N GLU A 2 -10.17 -15.50 -3.75
CA GLU A 2 -10.46 -14.10 -4.08
C GLU A 2 -11.65 -13.63 -3.23
N ILE A 3 -11.51 -12.46 -2.60
CA ILE A 3 -12.54 -11.90 -1.70
C ILE A 3 -13.08 -10.55 -2.17
N HIS A 4 -12.36 -9.89 -3.09
CA HIS A 4 -12.78 -8.65 -3.72
C HIS A 4 -12.03 -8.44 -5.03
N ARG A 5 -12.70 -7.83 -6.01
CA ARG A 5 -12.14 -7.40 -7.28
C ARG A 5 -12.79 -6.08 -7.71
N SER A 6 -11.96 -5.17 -8.18
CA SER A 6 -12.32 -3.96 -8.93
C SER A 6 -11.29 -3.75 -10.04
N ASN A 7 -11.46 -2.68 -10.83
CA ASN A 7 -10.46 -2.28 -11.81
C ASN A 7 -9.15 -1.83 -11.13
N LEU A 8 -9.22 -1.31 -9.91
CA LEU A 8 -8.05 -0.76 -9.21
C LEU A 8 -7.25 -1.81 -8.45
N GLN A 9 -7.91 -2.85 -7.93
CA GLN A 9 -7.25 -3.87 -7.13
C GLN A 9 -7.98 -5.21 -7.09
N VAL A 10 -7.21 -6.26 -6.84
CA VAL A 10 -7.73 -7.58 -6.48
C VAL A 10 -7.23 -7.96 -5.09
N ILE A 11 -8.13 -8.44 -4.24
CA ILE A 11 -7.81 -8.86 -2.88
C ILE A 11 -8.06 -10.36 -2.75
N HIS A 12 -7.03 -11.08 -2.30
CA HIS A 12 -7.11 -12.49 -1.96
C HIS A 12 -6.88 -12.68 -0.46
N TYR A 13 -7.61 -13.63 0.13
CA TYR A 13 -7.35 -14.11 1.48
C TYR A 13 -6.87 -15.56 1.48
N HIS A 14 -5.79 -15.80 2.22
CA HIS A 14 -5.14 -17.10 2.42
C HIS A 14 -5.26 -17.44 3.90
N ALA A 15 -6.32 -18.18 4.25
CA ALA A 15 -6.68 -18.49 5.64
C ALA A 15 -5.58 -19.30 6.36
N ASP A 16 -4.96 -20.26 5.65
CA ASP A 16 -3.83 -21.08 6.11
C ASP A 16 -2.65 -20.23 6.62
N LYS A 17 -2.45 -19.06 6.02
CA LYS A 17 -1.38 -18.12 6.36
C LYS A 17 -1.88 -16.92 7.14
N SER A 18 -3.18 -16.79 7.39
CA SER A 18 -3.79 -15.55 7.91
C SER A 18 -3.28 -14.33 7.14
N LEU A 19 -3.19 -14.47 5.82
CA LEU A 19 -2.57 -13.52 4.90
C LEU A 19 -3.63 -12.95 3.96
N MET A 20 -3.71 -11.63 3.90
CA MET A 20 -4.42 -10.92 2.85
C MET A 20 -3.42 -10.39 1.83
N ARG A 21 -3.55 -10.80 0.57
CA ARG A 21 -2.73 -10.33 -0.55
C ARG A 21 -3.54 -9.34 -1.37
N ILE A 22 -2.99 -8.16 -1.61
CA ILE A 22 -3.59 -7.11 -2.42
C ILE A 22 -2.71 -6.95 -3.66
N ILE A 23 -3.31 -6.88 -4.84
CA ILE A 23 -2.62 -6.60 -6.09
C ILE A 23 -3.25 -5.35 -6.69
N VAL A 24 -2.45 -4.30 -6.85
CA VAL A 24 -2.87 -3.04 -7.47
C VAL A 24 -2.71 -3.12 -8.99
N SER A 25 -3.66 -2.52 -9.72
CA SER A 25 -3.70 -2.45 -11.17
C SER A 25 -3.09 -1.15 -11.71
N SER A 26 -2.65 -1.18 -12.96
CA SER A 26 -2.25 -0.01 -13.75
C SER A 26 -3.40 0.96 -14.02
N ASP A 27 -4.65 0.52 -13.88
CA ASP A 27 -5.85 1.37 -14.04
C ASP A 27 -5.95 2.49 -12.98
N THR A 28 -4.96 2.58 -12.08
CA THR A 28 -4.77 3.66 -11.12
C THR A 28 -4.19 4.94 -11.74
N GLU A 29 -3.67 4.92 -12.97
CA GLU A 29 -2.97 6.07 -13.59
C GLU A 29 -3.74 7.39 -13.56
N TYR A 30 -5.06 7.35 -13.78
CA TYR A 30 -5.89 8.55 -13.93
C TYR A 30 -6.98 8.67 -12.85
N ILE A 31 -6.80 8.04 -11.69
CA ILE A 31 -7.74 8.16 -10.58
C ILE A 31 -7.44 9.39 -9.74
N GLY A 32 -8.48 9.93 -9.09
CA GLY A 32 -8.33 10.96 -8.05
C GLY A 32 -8.36 10.39 -6.63
N ASP A 33 -8.12 11.25 -5.66
CA ASP A 33 -8.09 10.95 -4.23
C ASP A 33 -9.31 10.16 -3.73
N GLU A 34 -10.51 10.50 -4.19
CA GLU A 34 -11.75 9.84 -3.77
C GLU A 34 -11.74 8.36 -4.13
N SER A 35 -11.40 8.02 -5.38
CA SER A 35 -11.28 6.62 -5.83
C SER A 35 -10.16 5.87 -5.10
N PHE A 36 -9.07 6.55 -4.77
CA PHE A 36 -8.00 5.98 -3.94
C PHE A 36 -8.51 5.67 -2.51
N GLN A 37 -9.21 6.61 -1.88
CA GLN A 37 -9.79 6.43 -0.55
C GLN A 37 -10.84 5.32 -0.53
N GLU A 38 -11.66 5.18 -1.57
CA GLU A 38 -12.61 4.08 -1.72
C GLU A 38 -11.91 2.72 -1.80
N ALA A 39 -10.84 2.63 -2.61
CA ALA A 39 -10.04 1.42 -2.73
C ALA A 39 -9.40 1.02 -1.38
N GLN A 40 -8.85 1.99 -0.65
CA GLN A 40 -8.29 1.77 0.69
C GLN A 40 -9.37 1.39 1.73
N SER A 41 -10.54 2.03 1.67
CA SER A 41 -11.66 1.72 2.54
C SER A 41 -12.15 0.28 2.31
N LYS A 42 -12.13 -0.19 1.06
CA LYS A 42 -12.43 -1.59 0.72
C LYS A 42 -11.43 -2.57 1.32
N ILE A 43 -10.13 -2.22 1.36
CA ILE A 43 -9.10 -3.02 2.06
C ILE A 43 -9.42 -3.11 3.55
N LEU A 44 -9.81 -2.01 4.19
CA LEU A 44 -10.17 -2.01 5.61
C LEU A 44 -11.44 -2.83 5.88
N GLU A 45 -12.46 -2.74 5.02
CA GLU A 45 -13.66 -3.57 5.07
C GLU A 45 -13.31 -5.06 5.04
N MET A 46 -12.46 -5.47 4.08
CA MET A 46 -12.00 -6.86 3.99
C MET A 46 -11.15 -7.27 5.20
N THR A 47 -10.35 -6.35 5.75
CA THR A 47 -9.57 -6.60 6.97
C THR A 47 -10.49 -6.85 8.17
N ARG A 48 -11.57 -6.08 8.34
CA ARG A 48 -12.55 -6.31 9.42
C ARG A 48 -13.22 -7.67 9.29
N LYS A 49 -13.57 -8.06 8.06
CA LYS A 49 -14.27 -9.31 7.77
C LYS A 49 -13.41 -10.56 8.00
N TYR A 50 -12.15 -10.53 7.57
CA TYR A 50 -11.28 -11.71 7.56
C TYR A 50 -10.18 -11.70 8.63
N GLN A 51 -9.98 -10.57 9.31
CA GLN A 51 -9.00 -10.36 10.38
C GLN A 51 -7.62 -10.99 10.08
N PRO A 52 -6.99 -10.64 8.94
CA PRO A 52 -5.65 -11.13 8.62
C PRO A 52 -4.62 -10.60 9.63
N SER A 53 -3.72 -11.47 10.08
CA SER A 53 -2.55 -11.06 10.86
C SER A 53 -1.40 -10.55 9.99
N ARG A 54 -1.46 -10.80 8.67
CA ARG A 54 -0.43 -10.41 7.68
C ARG A 54 -1.07 -9.82 6.43
N VAL A 55 -0.49 -8.74 5.90
CA VAL A 55 -0.88 -8.13 4.64
C VAL A 55 0.33 -7.99 3.73
N LEU A 56 0.18 -8.39 2.47
CA LEU A 56 1.17 -8.21 1.42
C LEU A 56 0.50 -7.45 0.26
N THR A 57 1.00 -6.26 -0.02
CA THR A 57 0.47 -5.40 -1.08
C THR A 57 1.47 -5.36 -2.23
N ASN A 58 1.07 -5.83 -3.41
CA ASN A 58 1.84 -5.65 -4.63
C ASN A 58 1.42 -4.34 -5.30
N VAL A 59 2.34 -3.38 -5.31
CA VAL A 59 2.18 -2.04 -5.92
C VAL A 59 3.08 -1.86 -7.15
N GLN A 60 3.60 -2.95 -7.74
CA GLN A 60 4.46 -2.86 -8.92
C GLN A 60 3.81 -2.17 -10.13
N ASN A 61 2.48 -2.21 -10.21
CA ASN A 61 1.71 -1.58 -11.28
C ASN A 61 0.92 -0.35 -10.76
N LEU A 62 1.22 0.17 -9.57
CA LEU A 62 0.60 1.41 -9.10
C LEU A 62 1.11 2.57 -9.96
N LEU A 63 0.19 3.25 -10.65
CA LEU A 63 0.48 4.43 -11.49
C LEU A 63 -0.12 5.72 -10.93
N TYR A 64 -0.94 5.63 -9.88
CA TYR A 64 -1.40 6.80 -9.12
C TYR A 64 -0.26 7.37 -8.26
N THR A 65 0.07 8.65 -8.47
CA THR A 65 0.97 9.40 -7.57
C THR A 65 0.24 9.69 -6.27
N ILE A 66 0.62 9.01 -5.19
CA ILE A 66 -0.01 9.20 -3.88
C ILE A 66 0.52 10.50 -3.25
N PRO A 67 -0.29 11.57 -3.15
CA PRO A 67 0.19 12.81 -2.56
C PRO A 67 0.34 12.67 -1.04
N PRO A 68 1.16 13.52 -0.38
CA PRO A 68 1.46 13.41 1.06
C PRO A 68 0.21 13.32 1.95
N GLU A 69 -0.83 14.10 1.67
CA GLU A 69 -2.09 14.08 2.40
C GLU A 69 -2.79 12.72 2.35
N MET A 70 -2.71 11.99 1.23
CA MET A 70 -3.28 10.66 1.10
C MET A 70 -2.42 9.59 1.77
N GLN A 71 -1.10 9.79 1.85
CA GLN A 71 -0.20 8.94 2.63
C GLN A 71 -0.53 9.04 4.13
N GLU A 72 -0.65 10.27 4.64
CA GLU A 72 -1.04 10.55 6.02
C GLU A 72 -2.43 10.00 6.34
N TRP A 73 -3.39 10.24 5.45
CA TRP A 73 -4.75 9.72 5.59
C TRP A 73 -4.77 8.19 5.65
N THR A 74 -4.00 7.52 4.79
CA THR A 74 -3.90 6.05 4.76
C THR A 74 -3.27 5.53 6.05
N ALA A 75 -2.18 6.13 6.52
CA ALA A 75 -1.53 5.76 7.77
C ALA A 75 -2.50 5.87 8.96
N LYS A 76 -3.20 7.00 9.06
CA LYS A 76 -4.09 7.33 10.18
C LYS A 76 -5.40 6.55 10.18
N ASN A 77 -6.07 6.44 9.04
CA ASN A 77 -7.43 5.90 8.99
C ASN A 77 -7.47 4.42 8.65
N ILE A 78 -6.51 3.95 7.84
CA ILE A 78 -6.51 2.60 7.29
C ILE A 78 -5.54 1.73 8.07
N ILE A 79 -4.24 2.03 8.04
CA ILE A 79 -3.21 1.17 8.65
C ILE A 79 -3.38 1.08 10.17
N ALA A 80 -3.60 2.21 10.85
CA ALA A 80 -3.85 2.20 12.30
C ALA A 80 -5.07 1.35 12.67
N SER A 81 -6.15 1.43 11.89
CA SER A 81 -7.35 0.60 12.08
C SER A 81 -7.06 -0.89 11.85
N MET A 82 -6.28 -1.22 10.82
CA MET A 82 -5.87 -2.62 10.56
C MET A 82 -5.02 -3.19 11.71
N ILE A 83 -4.15 -2.39 12.31
CA ILE A 83 -3.36 -2.78 13.50
C ILE A 83 -4.28 -3.08 14.69
N GLN A 84 -5.27 -2.23 14.94
CA GLN A 84 -6.27 -2.47 16.00
C GLN A 84 -7.09 -3.74 15.76
N LEU A 85 -7.28 -4.13 14.49
CA LEU A 85 -7.95 -5.37 14.08
C LEU A 85 -7.04 -6.61 14.10
N GLY A 86 -5.80 -6.48 14.58
CA GLY A 86 -4.88 -7.61 14.77
C GLY A 86 -3.83 -7.79 13.68
N LEU A 87 -3.65 -6.84 12.78
CA LEU A 87 -2.54 -6.85 11.82
C LEU A 87 -1.19 -6.79 12.55
N ARG A 88 -0.29 -7.74 12.24
CA ARG A 88 1.05 -7.84 12.84
C ARG A 88 2.18 -7.64 11.84
N ARG A 89 1.94 -7.85 10.55
CA ARG A 89 2.95 -7.68 9.49
C ARG A 89 2.33 -7.04 8.26
N LEU A 90 2.97 -5.99 7.77
CA LEU A 90 2.63 -5.31 6.53
C LEU A 90 3.87 -5.30 5.63
N ALA A 91 3.72 -5.71 4.38
CA ALA A 91 4.81 -5.70 3.41
C ALA A 91 4.31 -5.19 2.06
N TYR A 92 5.20 -4.48 1.35
CA TYR A 92 4.94 -3.98 0.01
C TYR A 92 5.93 -4.58 -0.98
N ILE A 93 5.44 -5.02 -2.14
CA ILE A 93 6.26 -5.32 -3.32
C ILE A 93 6.19 -4.08 -4.20
N ILE A 94 7.29 -3.35 -4.29
CA ILE A 94 7.36 -2.09 -5.05
C ILE A 94 8.17 -2.27 -6.35
N PRO A 95 7.97 -1.42 -7.37
CA PRO A 95 8.80 -1.43 -8.57
C PRO A 95 10.28 -1.16 -8.23
N LYS A 96 11.21 -1.76 -8.97
CA LYS A 96 12.65 -1.46 -8.82
C LYS A 96 12.93 0.02 -9.11
N ASP A 97 12.28 0.55 -10.14
CA ASP A 97 12.46 1.93 -10.59
C ASP A 97 11.91 2.95 -9.59
N PHE A 98 10.95 2.54 -8.74
CA PHE A 98 10.44 3.39 -7.65
C PHE A 98 11.53 3.72 -6.63
N TYR A 99 12.46 2.81 -6.35
CA TYR A 99 13.59 3.13 -5.45
C TYR A 99 14.54 4.15 -6.07
N ALA A 100 14.79 4.06 -7.38
CA ALA A 100 15.60 5.04 -8.10
C ALA A 100 14.91 6.41 -8.13
N GLN A 101 13.61 6.44 -8.42
CA GLN A 101 12.80 7.67 -8.40
C GLN A 101 12.75 8.28 -7.00
N LEU A 102 12.42 7.50 -5.96
CA LEU A 102 12.37 7.99 -4.58
C LEU A 102 13.73 8.52 -4.11
N SER A 103 14.83 7.85 -4.48
CA SER A 103 16.19 8.34 -4.20
C SER A 103 16.50 9.65 -4.91
N ILE A 104 15.98 9.88 -6.12
CA ILE A 104 16.13 11.16 -6.85
C ILE A 104 15.23 12.25 -6.22
N GLU A 105 13.98 11.92 -5.88
CA GLU A 105 13.06 12.84 -5.21
C GLU A 105 13.64 13.30 -3.88
N GLN A 106 14.18 12.37 -3.08
CA GLN A 106 14.84 12.68 -1.82
C GLN A 106 16.19 13.37 -1.99
N LEU A 107 16.92 13.12 -3.09
CA LEU A 107 18.13 13.88 -3.40
C LEU A 107 17.83 15.37 -3.64
N GLY A 108 16.64 15.69 -4.14
CA GLY A 108 16.14 17.07 -4.22
C GLY A 108 15.87 17.70 -2.86
N ASP A 109 15.50 16.88 -1.86
CA ASP A 109 15.23 17.30 -0.49
C ASP A 109 16.49 17.30 0.43
N GLU A 110 17.57 16.59 0.06
CA GLU A 110 18.77 16.34 0.91
C GLU A 110 19.99 17.26 0.64
N ILE A 111 19.80 18.42 0.01
CA ILE A 111 20.81 19.48 -0.02
C ILE A 111 20.46 20.52 1.08
N PRO A 112 21.15 20.64 2.24
CA PRO A 112 22.20 19.80 2.86
C PRO A 112 21.90 19.27 4.30
N ASP A 113 22.77 18.34 4.73
CA ASP A 113 22.94 17.65 6.04
C ASP A 113 22.22 16.29 6.28
N LEU A 114 22.96 15.19 6.05
CA LEU A 114 23.25 14.06 6.97
C LEU A 114 23.23 12.65 6.33
N ASN A 115 24.05 11.77 6.93
CA ASN A 115 24.31 10.37 6.56
C ASN A 115 23.07 9.48 6.44
N PHE A 116 22.98 8.78 5.31
CA PHE A 116 21.84 7.96 4.98
C PHE A 116 22.26 6.54 4.55
N LEU A 117 21.84 5.51 5.31
CA LEU A 117 22.05 4.09 4.99
C LEU A 117 20.70 3.42 4.71
N ARG A 118 20.49 2.97 3.47
CA ARG A 118 19.37 2.11 3.08
C ARG A 118 19.85 0.74 2.63
N ARG A 119 19.21 -0.30 3.17
CA ARG A 119 19.39 -1.68 2.71
C ARG A 119 18.23 -2.05 1.81
N PHE A 120 18.52 -2.21 0.53
CA PHE A 120 17.60 -2.77 -0.47
C PHE A 120 17.85 -4.29 -0.55
N LEU A 121 16.77 -5.06 -0.73
CA LEU A 121 16.84 -6.52 -0.98
C LEU A 121 17.05 -6.79 -2.47
#